data_AF-A0A3B9EZV7-F1
#
_entry.id   AF-A0A3B9EZV7-F1
#
_cell.length_a   1.000
_cell.length_b   1.000
_cell.length_c   1.000
_cell.angle_alpha   90.00
_cell.angle_beta   90.00
_cell.angle_gamma   90.00
#
_symmetry.space_group_name_H-M   'P 1'
#
loop_
_entity.id
_entity.type
_entity.pdbx_description
1 polymer ?
#
loop_
_entity_poly.entity_id
_entity_poly.type
_entity_poly.pdbx_seq_one_letter_code
_entity_poly.pdbx_strand_id
1 'polypeptide(L)'
;MEYFNIEIKGREMRPGYIVYVVQLIHPTFGVYFYVGQTGDRKYTTARPALRRFAGHLSDRGYVTENQVYRAVAVKILGFEEGKNRKAFSKEIKQGVSEFFDRAKTVMHVFPIRDFDFNTTEEQHKVDREYVEMLEGKLLIRLSEIAGRDRVLNNNIRFFKHK
;
A
#
# COMPACT_ATOMS: atom_id res chain seq x y z
N MET A 1 -19.11 17.09 -19.64
CA MET A 1 -18.12 16.04 -19.31
C MET A 1 -16.97 16.75 -18.64
N GLU A 2 -16.70 16.42 -17.39
CA GLU A 2 -15.57 17.01 -16.68
C GLU A 2 -14.29 16.28 -17.12
N TYR A 3 -13.30 17.03 -17.59
CA TYR A 3 -11.99 16.52 -17.94
C TYR A 3 -11.05 16.73 -16.76
N PHE A 4 -10.35 15.67 -16.34
CA PHE A 4 -9.25 15.78 -15.40
C PHE A 4 -7.99 15.14 -15.98
N ASN A 5 -6.84 15.73 -15.67
CA ASN A 5 -5.54 15.25 -16.13
C ASN A 5 -4.76 14.65 -14.95
N ILE A 6 -4.16 13.48 -15.16
CA ILE A 6 -3.18 12.88 -14.26
C ILE A 6 -1.87 12.73 -15.04
N GLU A 7 -0.86 13.49 -14.65
CA GLU A 7 0.49 13.39 -15.24
C GLU A 7 1.39 12.58 -14.31
N ILE A 8 2.04 11.54 -14.86
CA ILE A 8 3.04 10.73 -14.16
C ILE A 8 4.31 10.78 -14.99
N LYS A 9 5.39 11.31 -14.42
CA LYS A 9 6.67 11.43 -15.15
C LYS A 9 7.34 10.07 -15.23
N GLY A 10 8.07 9.81 -16.32
CA GLY A 10 8.76 8.52 -16.51
C GLY A 10 9.66 8.10 -15.34
N ARG A 11 10.31 9.07 -14.66
CA ARG A 11 11.12 8.83 -13.46
C ARG A 11 10.32 8.25 -12.27
N GLU A 12 9.03 8.58 -12.15
CA GLU A 12 8.14 8.08 -11.09
C GLU A 12 7.71 6.63 -11.34
N MET A 13 7.93 6.14 -12.57
CA MET A 13 7.69 4.76 -13.00
C MET A 13 8.97 3.93 -13.06
N ARG A 14 10.09 4.42 -12.48
CA ARG A 14 11.34 3.67 -12.43
C ARG A 14 11.23 2.51 -11.41
N PRO A 15 11.65 1.29 -11.78
CA PRO A 15 11.85 0.19 -10.83
C PRO A 15 12.90 0.54 -9.77
N GLY A 16 12.68 0.17 -8.52
CA GLY A 16 13.59 0.47 -7.43
C GLY A 16 13.15 -0.16 -6.13
N TYR A 17 14.07 -0.25 -5.19
CA TYR A 17 13.78 -0.54 -3.78
C TYR A 17 13.34 0.76 -3.12
N ILE A 18 12.06 0.83 -2.84
CA ILE A 18 11.35 2.05 -2.47
C ILE A 18 10.55 1.76 -1.23
N VAL A 19 10.44 2.74 -0.34
CA VAL A 19 9.38 2.78 0.68
C VAL A 19 8.45 3.92 0.33
N TYR A 20 7.15 3.72 0.49
CA TYR A 20 6.16 4.76 0.22
C TYR A 20 5.08 4.79 1.30
N VAL A 21 4.53 5.98 1.53
CA VAL A 21 3.45 6.25 2.47
C VAL A 21 2.29 6.85 1.69
N VAL A 22 1.14 6.19 1.74
CA VAL A 22 -0.11 6.69 1.17
C VAL A 22 -0.96 7.26 2.29
N GLN A 23 -1.45 8.48 2.09
CA GLN A 23 -2.44 9.13 2.92
C GLN A 23 -3.78 9.10 2.19
N LEU A 24 -4.82 8.59 2.85
CA LEU A 24 -6.21 8.66 2.41
C LEU A 24 -6.91 9.67 3.30
N ILE A 25 -7.26 10.82 2.74
CA ILE A 25 -7.89 11.94 3.45
C ILE A 25 -9.35 11.98 3.04
N HIS A 26 -10.24 11.57 3.93
CA HIS A 26 -11.68 11.52 3.68
C HIS A 26 -12.41 12.52 4.58
N PRO A 27 -13.38 13.32 4.07
CA PRO A 27 -14.06 14.35 4.87
C PRO A 27 -14.79 13.80 6.09
N THR A 28 -15.44 12.63 5.97
CA THR A 28 -16.16 11.97 7.07
C THR A 28 -15.26 11.10 7.97
N PHE A 29 -14.39 10.27 7.40
CA PHE A 29 -13.63 9.27 8.18
C PHE A 29 -12.27 9.79 8.69
N GLY A 30 -11.81 10.96 8.22
CA GLY A 30 -10.52 11.53 8.59
C GLY A 30 -9.37 10.99 7.75
N VAL A 31 -8.18 10.95 8.35
CA VAL A 31 -6.93 10.57 7.66
C VAL A 31 -6.52 9.15 8.04
N TYR A 32 -6.23 8.33 7.02
CA TYR A 32 -5.66 7.00 7.17
C TYR A 32 -4.35 6.88 6.40
N PHE A 33 -3.48 6.00 6.88
CA PHE A 33 -2.14 5.80 6.34
C PHE A 33 -1.96 4.35 5.90
N TYR A 34 -1.31 4.15 4.76
CA TYR A 34 -0.77 2.86 4.34
C TYR A 34 0.73 3.04 4.06
N VAL A 35 1.56 2.15 4.55
CA VAL A 35 2.99 2.12 4.24
C VAL A 35 3.26 0.89 3.41
N GLY A 36 4.01 1.01 2.32
CA GLY A 36 4.41 -0.15 1.54
C GLY A 36 5.86 -0.04 1.13
N GLN A 37 6.43 -1.18 0.74
CA GLN A 37 7.73 -1.25 0.09
C GLN A 37 7.65 -1.91 -1.29
N THR A 38 8.72 -1.74 -2.06
CA THR A 38 8.93 -2.41 -3.34
C THR A 38 10.16 -3.32 -3.29
N GLY A 39 9.94 -4.58 -3.64
CA GLY A 39 10.90 -5.68 -3.45
C GLY A 39 10.12 -6.98 -3.24
N ASP A 40 10.03 -7.79 -4.29
CA ASP A 40 9.19 -8.98 -4.29
C ASP A 40 9.91 -10.17 -3.65
N ARG A 41 9.26 -10.90 -2.74
CA ARG A 41 9.89 -12.07 -2.09
C ARG A 41 10.05 -13.26 -3.02
N LYS A 42 9.21 -13.36 -4.05
CA LYS A 42 9.11 -14.52 -4.94
C LYS A 42 9.90 -14.33 -6.24
N TYR A 43 10.10 -13.09 -6.65
CA TYR A 43 10.73 -12.76 -7.93
C TYR A 43 11.80 -11.70 -7.70
N THR A 44 12.94 -11.82 -8.39
CA THR A 44 14.00 -10.82 -8.39
C THR A 44 13.55 -9.56 -9.15
N THR A 45 12.70 -8.77 -8.50
CA THR A 45 12.11 -7.55 -9.07
C THR A 45 11.72 -6.57 -7.98
N ALA A 46 11.90 -5.28 -8.25
CA ALA A 46 11.40 -4.20 -7.40
C ALA A 46 10.57 -3.22 -8.24
N ARG A 47 9.25 -3.35 -8.14
CA ARG A 47 8.28 -2.63 -8.99
C ARG A 47 8.27 -1.13 -8.66
N PRO A 48 7.86 -0.24 -9.58
CA PRO A 48 7.59 1.16 -9.24
C PRO A 48 6.49 1.29 -8.18
N ALA A 49 6.58 2.31 -7.33
CA ALA A 49 5.65 2.52 -6.21
C ALA A 49 4.19 2.61 -6.66
N LEU A 50 3.90 3.41 -7.69
CA LEU A 50 2.53 3.57 -8.20
C LEU A 50 1.95 2.24 -8.69
N ARG A 51 2.74 1.45 -9.43
CA ARG A 51 2.31 0.12 -9.90
C ARG A 51 2.01 -0.82 -8.74
N ARG A 52 2.82 -0.77 -7.68
CA ARG A 52 2.60 -1.57 -6.46
C ARG A 52 1.32 -1.13 -5.74
N PHE A 53 1.14 0.18 -5.56
CA PHE A 53 -0.04 0.76 -4.93
C PHE A 53 -1.34 0.44 -5.70
N ALA A 54 -1.33 0.51 -7.03
CA ALA A 54 -2.49 0.13 -7.85
C ALA A 54 -2.95 -1.31 -7.59
N GLY A 55 -2.02 -2.25 -7.34
CA GLY A 55 -2.36 -3.61 -6.94
C GLY A 55 -3.09 -3.68 -5.59
N HIS A 56 -2.75 -2.77 -4.67
CA HIS A 56 -3.41 -2.64 -3.37
C HIS A 56 -4.86 -2.12 -3.46
N LEU A 57 -5.25 -1.55 -4.60
CA LEU A 57 -6.60 -1.07 -4.90
C LEU A 57 -7.48 -2.09 -5.65
N SER A 58 -6.99 -3.31 -5.87
CA SER A 58 -7.73 -4.34 -6.60
C SER A 58 -9.01 -4.79 -5.86
N ASP A 59 -10.14 -4.79 -6.57
CA ASP A 59 -11.44 -5.27 -6.06
C ASP A 59 -11.57 -6.82 -6.08
N ARG A 60 -10.49 -7.52 -6.40
CA ARG A 60 -10.45 -8.99 -6.45
C ARG A 60 -10.24 -9.54 -5.05
N GLY A 61 -11.32 -9.88 -4.34
CA GLY A 61 -11.24 -10.32 -2.95
C GLY A 61 -10.45 -11.61 -2.66
N TYR A 62 -9.99 -12.35 -3.67
CA TYR A 62 -9.12 -13.53 -3.49
C TYR A 62 -7.61 -13.21 -3.53
N VAL A 63 -7.21 -12.02 -3.98
CA VAL A 63 -5.77 -11.67 -4.05
C VAL A 63 -5.27 -11.13 -2.71
N THR A 64 -4.01 -11.44 -2.38
CA THR A 64 -3.35 -10.91 -1.17
C THR A 64 -2.83 -9.50 -1.35
N GLU A 65 -2.68 -9.07 -2.61
CA GLU A 65 -2.21 -7.74 -2.95
C GLU A 65 -3.23 -6.66 -2.55
N ASN A 66 -4.54 -6.92 -2.45
CA ASN A 66 -5.58 -5.89 -2.26
C ASN A 66 -5.71 -5.27 -0.85
N GLN A 67 -4.59 -5.10 -0.15
CA GLN A 67 -4.55 -4.73 1.26
C GLN A 67 -5.26 -3.42 1.58
N VAL A 68 -5.08 -2.38 0.75
CA VAL A 68 -5.72 -1.07 0.97
C VAL A 68 -7.21 -1.17 0.74
N TYR A 69 -7.64 -1.74 -0.38
CA TYR A 69 -9.05 -1.95 -0.69
C TYR A 69 -9.77 -2.69 0.45
N ARG A 70 -9.19 -3.80 0.91
CA ARG A 70 -9.76 -4.59 2.00
C ARG A 70 -9.79 -3.83 3.31
N ALA A 71 -8.73 -3.07 3.62
CA ALA A 71 -8.69 -2.29 4.84
C ALA A 71 -9.75 -1.18 4.84
N VAL A 72 -10.02 -0.52 3.71
CA VAL A 72 -11.14 0.42 3.58
C VAL A 72 -12.47 -0.30 3.85
N ALA A 73 -12.74 -1.40 3.14
CA ALA A 73 -13.98 -2.16 3.30
C ALA A 73 -14.23 -2.60 4.76
N VAL A 74 -13.22 -3.21 5.39
CA VAL A 74 -13.39 -3.84 6.71
C VAL A 74 -13.20 -2.84 7.84
N LYS A 75 -12.10 -2.08 7.83
CA LYS A 75 -11.67 -1.27 8.98
C LYS A 75 -12.37 0.08 9.05
N ILE A 76 -12.70 0.65 7.89
CA ILE A 76 -13.29 1.99 7.80
C ILE A 76 -14.81 1.89 7.63
N LEU A 77 -15.27 1.05 6.68
CA LEU A 77 -16.69 0.94 6.35
C LEU A 77 -17.43 -0.15 7.14
N GLY A 78 -16.70 -1.05 7.82
CA GLY A 78 -17.32 -2.06 8.70
C GLY A 78 -17.89 -3.29 7.98
N PHE A 79 -17.56 -3.52 6.70
CA PHE A 79 -17.98 -4.72 5.97
C PHE A 79 -17.18 -5.95 6.41
N GLU A 80 -17.64 -6.60 7.46
CA GLU A 80 -17.01 -7.78 8.07
C GLU A 80 -16.82 -8.95 7.11
N GLU A 81 -17.74 -9.14 6.17
CA GLU A 81 -17.65 -10.16 5.11
C GLU A 81 -16.44 -9.96 4.19
N GLY A 82 -15.92 -8.73 4.11
CA GLY A 82 -14.70 -8.36 3.43
C GLY A 82 -13.42 -8.94 4.06
N LYS A 83 -13.48 -9.56 5.24
CA LYS A 83 -12.35 -10.29 5.84
C LYS A 83 -12.02 -11.58 5.09
N ASN A 84 -13.01 -12.17 4.41
CA ASN A 84 -12.87 -13.46 3.74
C ASN A 84 -12.10 -13.33 2.42
N ARG A 85 -11.32 -14.36 2.06
CA ARG A 85 -10.65 -14.46 0.74
C ARG A 85 -11.62 -14.92 -0.37
N LYS A 86 -12.83 -14.34 -0.39
CA LYS A 86 -13.86 -14.56 -1.41
C LYS A 86 -13.99 -13.33 -2.28
N ALA A 87 -14.71 -13.44 -3.40
CA ALA A 87 -15.07 -12.26 -4.17
C ALA A 87 -15.84 -11.26 -3.30
N PHE A 88 -15.53 -9.96 -3.43
CA PHE A 88 -16.30 -8.92 -2.74
C PHE A 88 -17.69 -8.81 -3.36
N SER A 89 -18.69 -8.62 -2.50
CA SER A 89 -20.07 -8.38 -2.91
C SER A 89 -20.19 -7.04 -3.66
N LYS A 90 -21.33 -6.83 -4.32
CA LYS A 90 -21.59 -5.57 -5.03
C LYS A 90 -21.63 -4.39 -4.06
N GLU A 91 -22.17 -4.61 -2.87
CA GLU A 91 -22.32 -3.64 -1.79
C GLU A 91 -20.96 -3.15 -1.31
N ILE A 92 -20.01 -4.07 -1.08
CA ILE A 92 -18.62 -3.71 -0.72
C ILE A 92 -17.97 -2.89 -1.84
N LYS A 93 -18.16 -3.32 -3.10
CA LYS A 93 -17.57 -2.62 -4.25
C LYS A 93 -18.08 -1.19 -4.38
N GLN A 94 -19.38 -1.02 -4.22
CA GLN A 94 -20.00 0.29 -4.22
C GLN A 94 -19.49 1.14 -3.06
N GLY A 95 -19.51 0.63 -1.82
CA GLY A 95 -19.08 1.40 -0.65
C GLY A 95 -17.60 1.83 -0.71
N VAL A 96 -16.70 0.95 -1.18
CA VAL A 96 -15.29 1.32 -1.38
C VAL A 96 -15.13 2.35 -2.51
N SER A 97 -15.90 2.23 -3.60
CA SER A 97 -15.88 3.24 -4.67
C SER A 97 -16.35 4.61 -4.17
N GLU A 98 -17.45 4.65 -3.42
CA GLU A 98 -17.98 5.88 -2.81
C GLU A 98 -17.01 6.50 -1.80
N PHE A 99 -16.26 5.68 -1.05
CA PHE A 99 -15.18 6.15 -0.20
C PHE A 99 -14.09 6.86 -1.03
N PHE A 100 -13.61 6.25 -2.12
CA PHE A 100 -12.54 6.82 -2.92
C PHE A 100 -12.97 8.04 -3.75
N ASP A 101 -14.25 8.11 -4.15
CA ASP A 101 -14.82 9.27 -4.82
C ASP A 101 -14.69 10.55 -3.96
N ARG A 102 -14.81 10.40 -2.64
CA ARG A 102 -14.74 11.52 -1.69
C ARG A 102 -13.37 11.68 -1.03
N ALA A 103 -12.47 10.72 -1.20
CA ALA A 103 -11.16 10.72 -0.56
C ALA A 103 -10.09 11.33 -1.47
N LYS A 104 -9.26 12.21 -0.90
CA LYS A 104 -7.99 12.59 -1.52
C LYS A 104 -6.93 11.54 -1.19
N THR A 105 -6.28 11.02 -2.22
CA THR A 105 -5.13 10.10 -2.08
C THR A 105 -3.82 10.83 -2.34
N VAL A 106 -2.90 10.80 -1.38
CA VAL A 106 -1.56 11.38 -1.51
C VAL A 106 -0.52 10.29 -1.29
N MET A 107 0.44 10.14 -2.19
CA MET A 107 1.52 9.16 -2.06
C MET A 107 2.86 9.87 -1.93
N HIS A 108 3.54 9.63 -0.82
CA HIS A 108 4.92 10.05 -0.59
C HIS A 108 5.84 8.88 -0.89
N VAL A 109 6.77 9.07 -1.83
CA VAL A 109 7.64 8.01 -2.33
C VAL A 109 9.09 8.30 -1.94
N PHE A 110 9.75 7.33 -1.33
CA PHE A 110 11.14 7.43 -0.88
C PHE A 110 11.98 6.36 -1.59
N PRO A 111 12.59 6.69 -2.74
CA PRO A 111 13.53 5.79 -3.41
C PRO A 111 14.76 5.60 -2.54
N ILE A 112 15.06 4.34 -2.20
CA ILE A 112 16.21 3.99 -1.35
C ILE A 112 17.38 3.52 -2.21
N ARG A 113 17.08 2.69 -3.21
CA ARG A 113 18.06 2.21 -4.18
C ARG A 113 17.40 1.91 -5.53
N ASP A 114 18.12 2.20 -6.61
CA ASP A 114 17.70 1.80 -7.97
C ASP A 114 17.73 0.27 -8.10
N PHE A 115 16.84 -0.28 -8.92
CA PHE A 115 16.83 -1.71 -9.22
C PHE A 115 17.65 -1.99 -10.48
N ASP A 116 18.67 -2.85 -10.35
CA ASP A 116 19.42 -3.38 -11.50
C ASP A 116 18.78 -4.68 -11.98
N PHE A 117 18.46 -4.77 -13.26
CA PHE A 117 17.91 -5.99 -13.88
C PHE A 117 18.89 -7.16 -13.90
N ASN A 118 20.18 -6.89 -13.72
CA ASN A 118 21.23 -7.90 -13.61
C ASN A 118 21.58 -8.24 -12.15
N THR A 119 20.82 -7.76 -11.16
CA THR A 119 21.06 -8.08 -9.75
C THR A 119 20.94 -9.58 -9.49
N THR A 120 21.78 -10.11 -8.60
CA THR A 120 21.63 -11.51 -8.13
C THR A 120 20.47 -11.64 -7.13
N GLU A 121 20.04 -12.87 -6.89
CA GLU A 121 19.01 -13.17 -5.89
C GLU A 121 19.46 -12.78 -4.47
N GLU A 122 20.73 -12.99 -4.14
CA GLU A 122 21.31 -12.63 -2.84
C GLU A 122 21.30 -11.12 -2.62
N GLN A 123 21.78 -10.35 -3.61
CA GLN A 123 21.76 -8.89 -3.53
C GLN A 123 20.33 -8.37 -3.47
N HIS A 124 19.42 -8.98 -4.26
CA HIS A 124 18.01 -8.64 -4.21
C HIS A 124 17.39 -8.88 -2.84
N LYS A 125 17.71 -10.01 -2.21
CA LYS A 125 17.26 -10.34 -0.86
C LYS A 125 17.75 -9.31 0.16
N VAL A 126 19.03 -8.93 0.11
CA VAL A 126 19.60 -7.91 1.02
C VAL A 126 18.87 -6.58 0.89
N ASP A 127 18.64 -6.12 -0.33
CA ASP A 127 18.00 -4.82 -0.58
C ASP A 127 16.52 -4.81 -0.23
N ARG A 128 15.82 -5.92 -0.52
CA ARG A 128 14.44 -6.15 -0.08
C ARG A 128 14.34 -6.12 1.45
N GLU A 129 15.20 -6.84 2.15
CA GLU A 129 15.17 -6.90 3.63
C GLU A 129 15.46 -5.53 4.26
N TYR A 130 16.33 -4.74 3.63
CA TYR A 130 16.59 -3.37 4.06
C TYR A 130 15.35 -2.48 3.94
N VAL A 131 14.63 -2.48 2.80
CA VAL A 131 13.40 -1.69 2.67
C VAL A 131 12.24 -2.24 3.49
N GLU A 132 12.16 -3.55 3.73
CA GLU A 132 11.20 -4.15 4.67
C GLU A 132 11.44 -3.69 6.12
N MET A 133 12.70 -3.58 6.54
CA MET A 133 13.05 -3.01 7.85
C MET A 133 12.62 -1.54 7.93
N LEU A 134 12.88 -0.73 6.89
CA LEU A 134 12.49 0.68 6.86
C LEU A 134 10.97 0.86 6.89
N GLU A 135 10.23 0.06 6.10
CA GLU A 135 8.76 -0.02 6.15
C GLU A 135 8.29 -0.30 7.57
N GLY A 136 8.90 -1.29 8.23
CA GLY A 136 8.59 -1.66 9.61
C GLY A 136 8.76 -0.51 10.61
N LYS A 137 9.89 0.20 10.54
CA LYS A 137 10.16 1.36 11.40
C LYS A 137 9.15 2.49 11.16
N LEU A 138 8.83 2.77 9.90
CA LEU A 138 7.83 3.78 9.53
C LEU A 138 6.43 3.41 10.02
N LEU A 139 6.04 2.14 9.92
CA LEU A 139 4.77 1.65 10.43
C LEU A 139 4.62 1.85 11.95
N ILE A 140 5.68 1.54 12.71
CA ILE A 140 5.69 1.76 14.17
C ILE A 140 5.53 3.25 14.44
N ARG A 141 6.38 4.08 13.83
CA ARG A 141 6.38 5.51 14.09
C ARG A 141 5.07 6.19 13.72
N LEU A 142 4.47 5.82 12.58
CA LEU A 142 3.16 6.33 12.17
C LEU A 142 2.05 5.84 13.11
N SER A 143 2.13 4.61 13.61
CA SER A 143 1.16 4.10 14.58
C SER A 143 1.23 4.83 15.92
N GLU A 144 2.43 5.23 16.36
CA GLU A 144 2.63 6.05 17.56
C GLU A 144 2.07 7.46 17.41
N ILE A 145 2.26 8.09 16.24
CA ILE A 145 1.86 9.48 16.00
C ILE A 145 0.36 9.59 15.68
N ALA A 146 -0.15 8.74 14.79
CA ALA A 146 -1.50 8.84 14.25
C ALA A 146 -2.52 7.91 14.91
N GLY A 147 -2.06 6.93 15.71
CA GLY A 147 -2.90 5.86 16.24
C GLY A 147 -2.92 4.64 15.32
N ARG A 148 -2.91 3.45 15.92
CA ARG A 148 -2.87 2.16 15.20
C ARG A 148 -4.13 1.89 14.38
N ASP A 149 -5.28 2.41 14.81
CA ASP A 149 -6.54 2.39 14.07
C ASP A 149 -6.48 3.22 12.78
N ARG A 150 -5.54 4.17 12.67
CA ARG A 150 -5.32 4.97 11.46
C ARG A 150 -4.35 4.39 10.45
N VAL A 151 -3.60 3.33 10.80
CA VAL A 151 -2.66 2.65 9.90
C VAL A 151 -3.28 1.37 9.31
N LEU A 152 -3.36 1.27 7.99
CA LEU A 152 -4.10 0.22 7.27
C LEU A 152 -3.32 -1.11 7.13
N ASN A 153 -2.00 -1.10 7.33
CA ASN A 153 -1.19 -2.32 7.27
C ASN A 153 -1.41 -3.23 8.48
N ASN A 154 -1.60 -4.52 8.22
CA ASN A 154 -1.74 -5.54 9.27
C ASN A 154 -0.40 -6.10 9.78
N ASN A 155 0.74 -5.70 9.19
CA ASN A 155 2.04 -6.36 9.33
C ASN A 155 2.88 -5.93 10.56
N ILE A 156 2.34 -5.18 11.52
CA ILE A 156 3.07 -4.75 12.73
C ILE A 156 3.59 -5.94 13.59
N ARG A 157 3.17 -7.18 13.29
CA ARG A 157 3.54 -8.39 14.04
C ARG A 157 5.05 -8.73 14.04
N PHE A 158 5.87 -8.12 13.19
CA PHE A 158 7.28 -8.54 13.01
C PHE A 158 8.34 -7.80 13.85
N PHE A 159 7.97 -6.82 14.69
CA PHE A 159 8.97 -6.02 15.43
C PHE A 159 8.81 -6.02 16.95
N LYS A 160 7.98 -6.92 17.48
CA LYS A 160 8.11 -7.31 18.90
C LYS A 160 9.27 -8.30 18.96
N HIS A 161 10.30 -7.98 19.74
CA HIS A 161 11.54 -8.75 19.96
C HIS A 161 12.69 -8.47 18.97
N LYS A 162 13.44 -7.40 19.24
CA LYS A 162 14.88 -7.48 19.47
C LYS A 162 15.24 -6.54 20.60
#